data_AF-A0A7Y6UDU9-F1
#
_entry.id   AF-A0A7Y6UDU9-F1
#
_cell.length_a   1.000
_cell.length_b   1.000
_cell.length_c   1.000
_cell.angle_alpha   90.00
_cell.angle_beta   90.00
_cell.angle_gamma   90.00
#
_symmetry.space_group_name_H-M   'P 1'
#
loop_
_entity.id
_entity.type
_entity.pdbx_description
1 polymer ?
#
loop_
_entity_poly.entity_id
_entity_poly.type
_entity_poly.pdbx_seq_one_letter_code
_entity_poly.pdbx_strand_id
1 'polypeptide(L)'
;MLVVPARRERYAAQLRHPKNRQKFLARLPHFRDWDEPVVHTIPGAEQNVGAIVRRLRALGAGDECWVVSPSKRWDARAMPLVEAITNIVGENDGSIVSCVPGVLAYYEGEELGMRLVLHRRQQ
;
A
#
# COMPACT_ATOMS: atom_id res chain seq x y z
N MET A 1 -8.25 -0.13 7.30
CA MET A 1 -7.57 0.59 6.19
C MET A 1 -6.98 1.89 6.71
N LEU A 2 -5.80 2.30 6.22
CA LEU A 2 -4.98 3.42 6.73
C LEU A 2 -5.35 4.80 6.12
N VAL A 3 -6.61 4.96 5.73
CA VAL A 3 -7.15 6.22 5.16
C VAL A 3 -7.83 7.05 6.23
N VAL A 4 -8.11 8.31 5.90
CA VAL A 4 -8.88 9.23 6.75
C VAL A 4 -10.16 8.55 7.28
N PRO A 5 -10.48 8.66 8.59
CA PRO A 5 -11.57 7.90 9.22
C PRO A 5 -12.91 8.00 8.47
N ALA A 6 -13.30 9.20 8.04
CA ALA A 6 -14.55 9.47 7.35
C ALA A 6 -14.71 8.74 5.99
N ARG A 7 -13.62 8.20 5.42
CA ARG A 7 -13.66 7.49 4.12
C ARG A 7 -13.50 5.98 4.25
N ARG A 8 -13.20 5.46 5.46
CA ARG A 8 -12.87 4.03 5.67
C ARG A 8 -14.01 3.11 5.25
N GLU A 9 -15.23 3.39 5.72
CA GLU A 9 -16.41 2.57 5.41
C GLU A 9 -16.71 2.59 3.91
N ARG A 10 -16.75 3.78 3.30
CA ARG A 10 -16.98 3.95 1.86
C ARG A 10 -16.01 3.13 1.02
N TYR A 11 -14.72 3.20 1.33
CA TYR A 11 -13.70 2.48 0.56
C TYR A 11 -13.70 0.98 0.82
N ALA A 12 -13.97 0.55 2.05
CA ALA A 12 -14.20 -0.87 2.33
C ALA A 12 -15.39 -1.42 1.52
N ALA A 13 -16.49 -0.67 1.42
CA ALA A 13 -17.63 -1.06 0.59
C ALA A 13 -17.28 -1.09 -0.91
N GLN A 14 -16.51 -0.12 -1.41
CA GLN A 14 -16.07 -0.11 -2.81
C GLN A 14 -15.20 -1.32 -3.15
N LEU A 15 -14.24 -1.67 -2.29
CA LEU A 15 -13.32 -2.80 -2.51
C LEU A 15 -14.02 -4.17 -2.55
N ARG A 16 -15.21 -4.29 -1.95
CA ARG A 16 -16.02 -5.53 -1.91
C ARG A 16 -16.90 -5.75 -3.14
N HIS A 17 -17.22 -4.70 -3.90
CA HIS A 17 -18.07 -4.79 -5.08
C HIS A 17 -17.23 -4.71 -6.37
N PRO A 18 -17.25 -5.69 -7.29
CA PRO A 18 -16.33 -5.75 -8.44
C PRO A 18 -16.25 -4.46 -9.27
N LYS A 19 -17.40 -3.86 -9.62
CA LYS A 19 -17.44 -2.61 -10.40
C LYS A 19 -16.89 -1.41 -9.62
N ASN A 20 -17.07 -1.38 -8.30
CA ASN A 20 -16.61 -0.27 -7.47
C ASN A 20 -15.14 -0.43 -7.11
N ARG A 21 -14.67 -1.67 -7.00
CA ARG A 21 -13.25 -2.00 -6.87
C ARG A 21 -12.48 -1.45 -8.05
N GLN A 22 -12.92 -1.71 -9.29
CA GLN A 22 -12.29 -1.14 -10.48
C GLN A 22 -12.19 0.40 -10.43
N LYS A 23 -13.26 1.08 -10.00
CA LYS A 23 -13.25 2.54 -9.81
C LYS A 23 -12.28 3.00 -8.72
N PHE A 24 -12.14 2.22 -7.65
CA PHE A 24 -11.18 2.50 -6.58
C PHE A 24 -9.74 2.30 -7.08
N LEU A 25 -9.47 1.19 -7.77
CA LEU A 25 -8.15 0.86 -8.32
C LEU A 25 -7.68 1.91 -9.33
N ALA A 26 -8.57 2.39 -10.21
CA ALA A 26 -8.24 3.45 -11.17
C ALA A 26 -7.82 4.78 -10.52
N ARG A 27 -8.05 4.95 -9.21
CA ARG A 27 -7.62 6.14 -8.45
C ARG A 27 -6.31 5.93 -7.71
N LEU A 28 -5.81 4.69 -7.64
CA LEU A 28 -4.60 4.36 -6.87
C LEU A 28 -3.35 5.10 -7.33
N PRO A 29 -3.08 5.33 -8.64
CA PRO A 29 -1.89 6.07 -9.07
C PRO A 29 -1.69 7.43 -8.38
N HIS A 30 -2.80 8.14 -8.13
CA HIS A 30 -2.83 9.48 -7.53
C HIS A 30 -3.51 9.51 -6.16
N PHE A 31 -3.54 8.39 -5.43
CA PHE A 31 -4.32 8.30 -4.20
C PHE A 31 -3.65 9.08 -3.05
N ARG A 32 -4.41 10.00 -2.45
CA ARG A 32 -3.94 10.91 -1.38
C ARG A 32 -4.83 10.92 -0.13
N ASP A 33 -5.83 10.07 -0.05
CA ASP A 33 -6.77 10.06 1.09
C ASP A 33 -6.23 9.33 2.33
N TRP A 34 -4.90 9.30 2.48
CA TRP A 34 -4.23 8.71 3.62
C TRP A 34 -4.53 9.48 4.89
N ASP A 35 -4.56 8.78 6.02
CA ASP A 35 -4.60 9.42 7.34
C ASP A 35 -3.22 10.04 7.60
N GLU A 36 -3.09 11.37 7.49
CA GLU A 36 -1.80 12.08 7.50
C GLU A 36 -0.84 11.65 8.62
N PRO A 37 -1.29 11.41 9.89
CA PRO A 37 -0.42 10.95 10.96
C PRO A 37 0.25 9.59 10.74
N VAL A 38 -0.24 8.77 9.80
CA VAL A 38 0.34 7.46 9.47
C VAL A 38 1.30 7.51 8.28
N VAL A 39 1.40 8.65 7.58
CA VAL A 39 2.18 8.75 6.35
C VAL A 39 3.63 9.01 6.68
N HIS A 40 4.51 8.14 6.20
CA HIS A 40 5.95 8.29 6.32
C HIS A 40 6.60 8.20 4.94
N THR A 41 7.32 9.24 4.56
CA THR A 41 8.09 9.26 3.30
C THR A 41 9.29 8.34 3.40
N ILE A 42 9.67 7.75 2.26
CA ILE A 42 10.90 6.95 2.14
C ILE A 42 11.96 7.83 1.47
N PRO A 43 13.12 8.07 2.14
CA PRO A 43 14.24 8.80 1.54
C PRO A 43 14.64 8.16 0.21
N GLY A 44 14.99 8.97 -0.81
CA GLY A 44 15.28 8.47 -2.16
C GLY A 44 16.32 7.34 -2.21
N ALA A 45 17.38 7.43 -1.40
CA ALA A 45 18.42 6.39 -1.29
C ALA A 45 17.91 5.05 -0.73
N GLU A 46 16.77 5.05 -0.04
CA GLU A 46 16.13 3.89 0.59
C GLU A 46 14.94 3.34 -0.21
N GLN A 47 14.71 3.83 -1.43
CA GLN A 47 13.58 3.39 -2.26
C GLN A 47 13.89 2.13 -3.11
N ASN A 48 14.92 1.37 -2.74
CA ASN A 48 15.19 0.07 -3.34
C ASN A 48 14.46 -1.05 -2.59
N VAL A 49 14.17 -2.16 -3.28
CA VAL A 49 13.42 -3.31 -2.75
C VAL A 49 13.95 -3.78 -1.40
N GLY A 50 15.27 -3.96 -1.27
CA GLY A 50 15.88 -4.46 -0.03
C GLY A 50 15.70 -3.51 1.16
N ALA A 51 15.87 -2.21 0.94
CA ALA A 51 15.66 -1.20 1.99
C ALA A 51 14.19 -1.09 2.41
N ILE A 52 13.26 -1.14 1.46
CA ILE A 52 11.81 -1.12 1.73
C ILE A 52 11.40 -2.35 2.56
N VAL A 53 11.82 -3.55 2.16
CA VAL A 53 11.51 -4.79 2.90
C VAL A 53 12.07 -4.74 4.32
N ARG A 54 13.33 -4.31 4.49
CA ARG A 54 13.93 -4.17 5.84
C ARG A 54 13.14 -3.19 6.71
N ARG A 55 12.74 -2.05 6.15
CA ARG A 55 11.95 -1.04 6.85
C ARG A 55 10.59 -1.58 7.28
N LEU A 56 9.88 -2.28 6.39
CA LEU A 56 8.58 -2.90 6.71
C LEU A 56 8.72 -3.96 7.81
N ARG A 57 9.73 -4.83 7.72
CA ARG A 57 10.01 -5.84 8.77
C ARG A 57 10.35 -5.22 10.12
N ALA A 58 11.14 -4.16 10.14
CA ALA A 58 11.46 -3.42 11.37
C ALA A 58 10.21 -2.80 12.03
N LEU A 59 9.15 -2.56 11.24
CA LEU A 59 7.85 -2.07 11.72
C LEU A 59 6.83 -3.19 12.01
N GLY A 60 7.26 -4.45 11.96
CA GLY A 60 6.43 -5.61 12.32
C GLY A 60 5.72 -6.30 11.15
N ALA A 61 6.13 -6.06 9.90
CA ALA A 61 5.65 -6.86 8.78
C ALA A 61 6.08 -8.34 8.92
N GLY A 62 5.13 -9.25 8.73
CA GLY A 62 5.41 -10.69 8.61
C GLY A 62 5.94 -11.08 7.23
N ASP A 63 5.95 -12.38 6.95
CA ASP A 63 6.43 -12.90 5.67
C ASP A 63 5.39 -12.83 4.55
N GLU A 64 4.10 -12.72 4.88
CA GLU A 64 3.01 -12.56 3.93
C GLU A 64 2.37 -11.19 4.02
N CYS A 65 1.79 -10.75 2.90
CA CYS A 65 1.09 -9.49 2.78
C CYS A 65 -0.10 -9.61 1.82
N TRP A 66 -1.01 -8.65 1.87
CA TRP A 66 -2.13 -8.54 0.92
C TRP A 66 -1.92 -7.39 -0.05
N VAL A 67 -2.07 -7.66 -1.35
CA VAL A 67 -1.87 -6.66 -2.41
C VAL A 67 -3.21 -6.13 -2.94
N VAL A 68 -3.28 -4.81 -3.12
CA VAL A 68 -4.35 -4.10 -3.83
C VAL A 68 -3.71 -3.30 -4.96
N SER A 69 -4.04 -3.62 -6.20
CA SER A 69 -3.35 -3.08 -7.38
C SER A 69 -4.29 -3.02 -8.59
N PRO A 70 -4.14 -2.06 -9.52
CA PRO A 70 -4.84 -2.10 -10.81
C PRO A 70 -4.42 -3.29 -11.68
N SER A 71 -3.20 -3.81 -11.48
CA SER A 71 -2.72 -5.00 -12.16
C SER A 71 -3.52 -6.23 -11.72
N LYS A 72 -4.28 -6.81 -12.65
CA LYS A 72 -5.02 -8.07 -12.41
C LYS A 72 -4.13 -9.22 -11.97
N ARG A 73 -2.83 -9.15 -12.27
CA ARG A 73 -1.84 -10.15 -11.85
C ARG A 73 -1.61 -10.09 -10.34
N TRP A 74 -1.71 -8.92 -9.73
CA TRP A 74 -1.35 -8.68 -8.33
C TRP A 74 -2.54 -8.35 -7.44
N ASP A 75 -3.66 -7.91 -8.01
CA ASP A 75 -4.80 -7.47 -7.23
C ASP A 75 -5.45 -8.57 -6.41
N ALA A 76 -5.91 -8.20 -5.21
CA ALA A 76 -6.74 -9.04 -4.34
C ALA A 76 -6.10 -10.41 -4.01
N ARG A 77 -4.80 -10.43 -3.73
CA ARG A 77 -4.10 -11.67 -3.37
C ARG A 77 -3.17 -11.53 -2.18
N ALA A 78 -3.05 -12.62 -1.44
CA ALA A 78 -1.99 -12.82 -0.46
C ALA A 78 -0.74 -13.34 -1.19
N MET A 79 0.43 -12.83 -0.82
CA MET A 79 1.71 -13.30 -1.37
C MET A 79 2.89 -12.94 -0.44
N PRO A 80 4.06 -13.57 -0.62
CA PRO A 80 5.25 -13.25 0.16
C PRO A 80 5.64 -11.77 0.05
N LEU A 81 5.98 -11.13 1.17
CA LEU A 81 6.30 -9.71 1.24
C LEU A 81 7.42 -9.32 0.28
N VAL A 82 8.49 -10.12 0.24
CA VAL A 82 9.66 -9.85 -0.62
C VAL A 82 9.25 -9.89 -2.09
N GLU A 83 8.43 -10.88 -2.47
CA GLU A 83 7.92 -11.01 -3.84
C GLU A 83 7.00 -9.84 -4.20
N ALA A 84 6.08 -9.45 -3.32
CA ALA A 84 5.19 -8.31 -3.55
C ALA A 84 5.98 -7.01 -3.81
N ILE A 85 6.92 -6.67 -2.93
CA ILE A 85 7.72 -5.44 -3.08
C ILE A 85 8.60 -5.52 -4.33
N THR A 86 9.14 -6.69 -4.66
CA THR A 86 9.96 -6.87 -5.88
C THR A 86 9.16 -6.61 -7.15
N ASN A 87 7.90 -7.06 -7.21
CA ASN A 87 7.07 -6.90 -8.39
C ASN A 87 6.42 -5.52 -8.49
N ILE A 88 6.21 -4.82 -7.37
CA ILE A 88 5.45 -3.57 -7.34
C ILE A 88 6.34 -2.33 -7.45
N VAL A 89 7.54 -2.35 -6.88
CA VAL A 89 8.44 -1.18 -6.89
C VAL A 89 8.84 -0.86 -8.33
N GLY A 90 8.44 0.32 -8.80
CA GLY A 90 8.71 0.79 -10.16
C GLY A 90 7.67 0.42 -11.21
N GLU A 91 6.57 -0.28 -10.86
CA GLU A 91 5.44 -0.45 -11.79
C GLU A 91 4.73 0.89 -12.08
N ASN A 92 4.77 1.85 -11.13
CA ASN A 92 4.11 3.15 -11.20
C ASN A 92 2.57 3.11 -11.41
N ASP A 93 1.95 1.93 -11.38
CA ASP A 93 0.51 1.75 -11.59
C ASP A 93 -0.35 2.08 -10.35
N GLY A 94 0.23 2.48 -9.22
CA GLY A 94 -0.53 2.73 -8.00
C GLY A 94 -0.89 1.45 -7.24
N SER A 95 -0.11 1.02 -6.26
CA SER A 95 -0.35 -0.24 -5.53
C SER A 95 -0.21 -0.09 -4.01
N ILE A 96 -0.97 -0.89 -3.27
CA ILE A 96 -0.91 -0.97 -1.81
C ILE A 96 -0.50 -2.39 -1.41
N VAL A 97 0.53 -2.51 -0.59
CA VAL A 97 0.97 -3.76 0.03
C VAL A 97 0.68 -3.70 1.52
N SER A 98 -0.44 -4.30 1.93
CA SER A 98 -0.87 -4.36 3.33
C SER A 98 -0.13 -5.48 4.06
N CYS A 99 0.84 -5.10 4.89
CA CYS A 99 1.65 -6.04 5.67
C CYS A 99 0.95 -6.48 6.96
N VAL A 100 0.34 -5.52 7.67
CA VAL A 100 -0.46 -5.77 8.87
C VAL A 100 -1.79 -5.05 8.70
N PRO A 101 -2.92 -5.75 8.56
CA PRO A 101 -4.21 -5.16 8.23
C PRO A 101 -4.56 -3.97 9.12
N GLY A 102 -4.63 -2.78 8.50
CA GLY A 102 -4.99 -1.54 9.18
C GLY A 102 -3.90 -0.94 10.08
N VAL A 103 -2.70 -1.52 10.16
CA VAL A 103 -1.58 -1.04 10.98
C VAL A 103 -0.40 -0.64 10.11
N LEU A 104 0.03 -1.49 9.17
CA LEU A 104 1.22 -1.29 8.36
C LEU A 104 0.98 -1.62 6.89
N ALA A 105 1.32 -0.70 6.00
CA ALA A 105 1.32 -0.93 4.56
C ALA A 105 2.42 -0.14 3.84
N TYR A 106 2.79 -0.61 2.65
CA TYR A 106 3.55 0.15 1.66
C TYR A 106 2.61 0.66 0.57
N TYR A 107 2.90 1.85 0.03
CA TYR A 107 2.22 2.41 -1.11
C TYR A 107 3.23 2.84 -2.18
N GLU A 108 3.01 2.38 -3.41
CA GLU A 108 3.67 2.83 -4.65
C GLU A 108 2.67 3.69 -5.41
N GLY A 109 2.89 5.00 -5.50
CA GLY A 109 2.15 5.87 -6.41
C GLY A 109 2.91 6.13 -7.72
N GLU A 110 2.27 6.82 -8.66
CA GLU A 110 2.84 7.11 -9.97
C GLU A 110 3.85 8.28 -9.96
N GLU A 111 3.64 9.25 -9.06
CA GLU A 111 4.44 10.48 -9.02
C GLU A 111 5.76 10.29 -8.25
N LEU A 112 6.78 11.07 -8.60
CA LEU A 112 8.02 11.17 -7.83
C LEU A 112 7.72 11.51 -6.37
N GLY A 113 8.31 10.75 -5.45
CA GLY A 113 8.09 10.93 -4.01
C GLY A 113 6.86 10.21 -3.46
N MET A 114 6.06 9.52 -4.28
CA MET A 114 4.87 8.78 -3.83
C MET A 114 5.17 7.33 -3.43
N ARG A 115 6.36 7.08 -2.86
CA ARG A 115 6.71 5.84 -2.17
C ARG A 115 6.62 6.06 -0.67
N LEU A 116 5.57 5.50 -0.09
CA LEU A 116 5.18 5.77 1.30
C LEU A 116 5.16 4.49 2.12
N VAL A 117 5.60 4.61 3.37
CA VAL A 117 5.24 3.66 4.42
C VAL A 117 4.05 4.27 5.17
N LEU A 118 2.97 3.51 5.25
CA LEU A 118 1.79 3.85 6.03
C LEU A 118 1.84 3.05 7.33
N HIS A 119 2.02 3.70 8.47
CA HIS A 119 2.17 3.01 9.75
C HIS A 119 1.42 3.72 10.88
N ARG A 120 0.49 3.02 11.52
CA ARG A 120 -0.13 3.47 12.76
C ARG A 120 0.72 3.00 13.93
N ARG A 121 1.40 3.93 14.59
CA ARG A 121 2.04 3.66 15.89
C ARG A 121 0.98 3.20 16.88
N GLN A 122 1.14 2.00 17.43
CA GLN A 122 0.37 1.60 18.60
C GLN A 122 0.87 2.45 19.78
N GLN A 123 -0.04 3.17 20.42
CA GLN A 123 0.18 3.76 21.73
C GLN A 123 0.04 2.66 22.78
#